data_AF-A0A356N6P7-F1
#
_entry.id   AF-A0A356N6P7-F1
#
_cell.length_a   1.000
_cell.length_b   1.000
_cell.length_c   1.000
_cell.angle_alpha   90.00
_cell.angle_beta   90.00
_cell.angle_gamma   90.00
#
_symmetry.space_group_name_H-M   'P 1'
#
loop_
_entity.id
_entity.type
_entity.pdbx_description
1 polymer ?
#
loop_
_entity_poly.entity_id
_entity_poly.type
_entity_poly.pdbx_seq_one_letter_code
_entity_poly.pdbx_strand_id
1 'polypeptide(L)'
;MVIEWGMTELGPIHWGPQVDIEDFGKAWMEPAKISDEMQGKVDEEIKKLVNTALVRAETLLKKNRKKLDELAKLLVEKESLDDKEFEEFMKK
;
A
#
# COMPACT_ATOMS: atom_id res chain seq x y z
N MET A 1 -0.51 7.83 -2.54
CA MET A 1 -0.79 8.03 -1.09
C MET A 1 0.06 9.12 -0.46
N VAL A 2 1.39 8.97 -0.38
CA VAL A 2 2.26 9.95 0.31
C VAL A 2 2.57 11.18 -0.53
N ILE A 3 2.98 10.98 -1.79
CA ILE A 3 3.44 12.07 -2.69
C ILE A 3 2.26 12.77 -3.37
N GLU A 4 1.33 11.99 -3.93
CA GLU A 4 0.26 12.56 -4.79
C GLU A 4 -1.02 12.91 -4.02
N TRP A 5 -1.32 12.21 -2.93
CA TRP A 5 -2.62 12.36 -2.24
C TRP A 5 -2.51 13.04 -0.88
N GLY A 6 -1.29 13.32 -0.41
CA GLY A 6 -1.07 14.00 0.87
C GLY A 6 -1.71 13.29 2.07
N MET A 7 -1.83 11.96 2.02
CA MET A 7 -2.49 11.16 3.06
C MET A 7 -1.49 10.79 4.19
N THR A 8 -0.69 11.75 4.64
CA THR A 8 0.35 11.55 5.65
C THR A 8 0.39 12.71 6.65
N GLU A 9 1.22 12.53 7.70
CA GLU A 9 1.47 13.57 8.71
C GLU A 9 2.21 14.79 8.13
N LEU A 10 2.73 14.69 6.90
CA LEU A 10 3.34 15.80 6.14
C LEU A 10 2.30 16.78 5.59
N GLY A 11 1.01 16.48 5.77
CA GLY A 11 -0.11 17.33 5.38
C GLY A 11 -0.65 17.01 3.98
N PRO A 12 -1.81 17.61 3.63
CA PRO A 12 -2.53 17.35 2.38
C PRO A 12 -1.90 18.09 1.19
N ILE A 13 -0.63 17.81 0.91
CA ILE A 13 0.15 18.48 -0.13
C ILE A 13 0.49 17.49 -1.24
N HIS A 14 0.35 17.94 -2.50
CA HIS A 14 0.80 17.22 -3.66
C HIS A 14 2.28 17.55 -3.94
N TRP A 15 3.16 16.61 -3.64
CA TRP A 15 4.61 16.70 -3.82
C TRP A 15 5.09 16.16 -5.17
N GLY A 16 4.19 15.62 -5.99
CA GLY A 16 4.50 15.09 -7.32
C GLY A 16 4.80 16.19 -8.34
N PRO A 17 5.49 15.86 -9.45
CA PRO A 17 5.74 16.81 -10.53
C PRO A 17 4.41 17.32 -11.09
N GLN A 18 4.16 18.63 -10.95
CA GLN A 18 2.99 19.29 -11.54
C GLN A 18 3.29 19.56 -13.02
N VAL A 19 2.95 18.62 -13.89
CA VAL A 19 3.00 18.83 -15.34
C VAL A 19 1.62 19.30 -15.77
N ASP A 20 1.50 20.60 -16.04
CA ASP A 20 0.27 21.19 -16.57
C ASP A 20 0.22 20.96 -18.08
N ILE A 21 -0.53 19.95 -18.52
CA ILE A 21 -0.56 19.45 -19.92
C ILE A 21 -1.27 20.44 -20.86
N GLU A 22 -2.10 21.34 -20.32
CA GLU A 22 -2.85 22.33 -21.11
C GLU A 22 -1.99 23.50 -21.62
N ASP A 23 -0.77 23.65 -21.10
CA ASP A 23 0.12 24.76 -21.42
C ASP A 23 1.30 24.27 -22.30
N PHE A 24 1.05 24.13 -23.60
CA PHE A 24 2.06 23.78 -24.63
C PHE A 24 3.31 24.68 -24.58
N GLY A 25 3.24 25.86 -23.94
CA GLY A 25 4.36 26.78 -23.72
C GLY A 25 5.26 26.42 -22.53
N LYS A 26 4.86 25.50 -21.64
CA LYS A 26 5.60 25.08 -20.44
C LYS A 26 6.20 23.68 -20.52
N ALA A 27 6.07 22.98 -21.65
CA ALA A 27 6.68 21.66 -21.88
C ALA A 27 8.22 21.61 -21.69
N TRP A 28 8.86 22.78 -21.58
CA TRP A 28 10.31 22.93 -21.37
C TRP A 28 10.71 23.29 -19.93
N MET A 29 9.76 23.48 -19.01
CA MET A 29 10.08 23.80 -17.61
C MET A 29 10.35 22.50 -16.83
N GLU A 30 11.51 22.40 -16.18
CA GLU A 30 11.76 21.30 -15.25
C GLU A 30 10.67 21.33 -14.16
N PRO A 31 10.03 20.19 -13.86
CA PRO A 31 9.07 20.14 -12.77
C PRO A 31 9.74 20.55 -11.47
N ALA A 32 9.01 21.30 -10.63
CA ALA A 32 9.50 21.74 -9.33
C ALA A 32 9.92 20.51 -8.51
N LYS A 33 11.23 20.39 -8.24
CA LYS A 33 11.78 19.34 -7.39
C LYS A 33 11.66 19.78 -5.94
N ILE A 34 11.16 18.87 -5.10
CA ILE A 34 11.15 19.05 -3.64
C ILE A 34 12.59 19.03 -3.11
N SER A 35 12.85 19.75 -2.02
CA SER A 35 14.18 19.79 -1.39
C SER A 35 14.61 18.40 -0.90
N ASP A 36 15.92 18.16 -0.83
CA ASP A 36 16.47 16.88 -0.35
C ASP A 36 15.99 16.54 1.08
N GLU A 37 15.85 17.57 1.93
CA GLU A 37 15.28 17.40 3.28
C GLU A 37 13.83 16.89 3.22
N MET A 38 13.02 17.42 2.30
CA MET A 38 11.64 17.00 2.13
C MET A 38 11.53 15.61 1.50
N GLN A 39 12.43 15.27 0.57
CA GLN A 39 12.54 13.91 0.01
C GLN A 39 12.83 12.89 1.12
N GLY A 40 13.76 13.21 2.02
CA GLY A 40 14.05 12.36 3.18
C GLY A 40 12.82 12.11 4.07
N LYS A 41 12.03 13.16 4.33
CA LYS A 41 10.77 13.03 5.10
C LYS A 41 9.73 12.16 4.39
N VAL A 42 9.63 12.28 3.06
CA VAL A 42 8.75 11.42 2.26
C VAL A 42 9.17 9.96 2.35
N ASP A 43 10.46 9.66 2.26
CA ASP A 43 10.98 8.29 2.38
C ASP A 43 10.70 7.69 3.76
N GLU A 44 10.84 8.47 4.82
CA GLU A 44 10.50 8.06 6.18
C GLU A 44 9.02 7.69 6.33
N GLU A 45 8.12 8.50 5.79
CA GLU A 45 6.68 8.23 5.83
C GLU A 45 6.30 6.99 5.00
N ILE A 46 6.91 6.79 3.83
CA ILE A 46 6.73 5.57 3.03
C ILE A 46 7.18 4.35 3.83
N LYS A 47 8.37 4.41 4.44
CA LYS A 47 8.91 3.31 5.25
C LYS A 47 8.01 3.01 6.45
N LYS A 48 7.51 4.04 7.15
CA LYS A 48 6.57 3.92 8.27
C LYS A 48 5.27 3.24 7.82
N LEU A 49 4.70 3.64 6.69
CA LEU A 49 3.48 3.06 6.13
C LEU A 49 3.66 1.57 5.81
N VAL A 50 4.72 1.22 5.08
CA VAL A 50 5.00 -0.17 4.67
C VAL A 50 5.25 -1.05 5.89
N ASN A 51 6.07 -0.59 6.84
CA ASN A 51 6.35 -1.36 8.06
C ASN A 51 5.08 -1.57 8.89
N THR A 52 4.23 -0.55 9.02
CA THR A 52 2.96 -0.66 9.76
C THR A 52 2.03 -1.68 9.09
N ALA A 53 1.92 -1.65 7.76
CA ALA A 53 1.13 -2.61 7.01
C ALA A 53 1.67 -4.04 7.15
N LEU A 54 2.99 -4.21 7.09
CA LEU A 54 3.65 -5.51 7.26
C LEU A 54 3.40 -6.08 8.67
N VAL A 55 3.64 -5.31 9.71
CA VAL A 55 3.40 -5.73 11.11
C VAL A 55 1.94 -6.09 11.32
N ARG A 56 1.01 -5.29 10.77
CA ARG A 56 -0.43 -5.57 10.84
C ARG A 56 -0.78 -6.88 10.12
N ALA A 57 -0.25 -7.11 8.92
CA ALA A 57 -0.46 -8.33 8.16
C ALA A 57 0.08 -9.55 8.92
N GLU A 58 1.33 -9.50 9.39
CA GLU A 58 1.92 -10.57 10.19
C GLU A 58 1.11 -10.87 11.46
N THR A 59 0.68 -9.84 12.17
CA THR A 59 -0.11 -9.99 13.40
C THR A 59 -1.45 -10.66 13.09
N LEU A 60 -2.11 -10.25 12.01
CA LEU A 60 -3.38 -10.85 11.58
C LEU A 60 -3.20 -12.31 11.17
N LEU A 61 -2.15 -12.63 10.41
CA LEU A 61 -1.86 -14.00 9.98
C LEU A 61 -1.49 -14.90 11.16
N LYS A 62 -0.64 -14.41 12.09
CA LYS A 62 -0.28 -15.13 13.32
C LYS A 62 -1.51 -15.39 14.20
N LYS A 63 -2.39 -14.39 14.36
CA LYS A 63 -3.64 -14.53 15.12
C LYS A 63 -4.56 -15.61 14.52
N ASN A 64 -4.58 -15.75 13.20
CA ASN A 64 -5.42 -16.72 12.49
C ASN A 64 -4.65 -17.98 12.05
N ARG A 65 -3.50 -18.28 12.67
CA ARG A 65 -2.60 -19.33 12.19
C ARG A 65 -3.28 -20.70 12.06
N LYS A 66 -4.13 -21.08 13.01
CA LYS A 66 -4.88 -22.35 12.97
C LYS A 66 -5.78 -22.45 11.74
N LYS A 67 -6.56 -21.40 11.45
CA LYS A 67 -7.42 -21.35 10.26
C LYS A 67 -6.60 -21.40 8.97
N LEU A 68 -5.43 -20.76 8.94
CA LEU A 68 -4.52 -20.84 7.79
C LEU A 68 -3.97 -22.25 7.58
N ASP A 69 -3.58 -22.94 8.66
CA ASP A 69 -3.07 -24.31 8.58
C ASP A 69 -4.17 -25.29 8.12
N GLU A 70 -5.42 -25.09 8.54
CA GLU A 70 -6.59 -25.85 8.07
C GLU A 70 -6.90 -25.56 6.60
N LEU A 71 -6.88 -24.29 6.20
CA LEU A 71 -7.07 -23.88 4.81
C LEU A 71 -5.99 -24.47 3.90
N ALA A 72 -4.73 -24.47 4.35
CA ALA A 72 -3.62 -25.04 3.60
C ALA A 72 -3.81 -26.54 3.36
N LYS A 73 -4.28 -27.30 4.36
CA LYS A 73 -4.62 -28.73 4.18
C LYS A 73 -5.75 -28.92 3.18
N LEU A 74 -6.80 -28.09 3.28
CA LEU A 74 -7.93 -28.15 2.36
C LEU A 74 -7.50 -27.87 0.91
N LEU A 75 -6.62 -26.89 0.70
CA LEU A 75 -6.06 -26.57 -0.62
C LEU A 75 -5.15 -27.66 -1.17
N VAL A 76 -4.44 -28.41 -0.32
CA VAL A 76 -3.67 -29.59 -0.74
C VAL A 76 -4.59 -30.70 -1.27
N GLU A 77 -5.81 -30.81 -0.74
CA GLU A 77 -6.79 -31.83 -1.17
C GLU A 77 -7.61 -31.40 -2.39
N LYS A 78 -8.06 -30.14 -2.44
CA LYS A 78 -8.97 -29.62 -3.48
C LYS A 78 -8.28 -28.86 -4.63
N GLU A 79 -7.00 -28.49 -4.47
CA GLU A 79 -6.19 -27.68 -5.39
C GLU A 79 -6.66 -26.22 -5.59
N SER A 80 -7.97 -25.97 -5.56
CA SER A 80 -8.59 -24.66 -5.67
C SER A 80 -9.85 -24.57 -4.83
N LEU A 81 -10.21 -23.36 -4.40
CA LEU A 81 -11.44 -23.04 -3.67
C LEU A 81 -12.11 -21.87 -4.37
N ASP A 82 -13.42 -21.96 -4.58
CA ASP A 82 -14.21 -20.82 -5.07
C ASP A 82 -14.53 -19.85 -3.93
N ASP A 83 -14.89 -18.60 -4.26
CA ASP A 83 -15.12 -17.53 -3.29
C ASP A 83 -16.16 -17.93 -2.22
N LYS A 84 -17.23 -18.63 -2.64
CA LYS A 84 -18.29 -19.11 -1.73
C LYS A 84 -17.78 -20.18 -0.77
N GLU A 85 -16.98 -21.13 -1.25
CA GLU A 85 -16.42 -22.20 -0.44
C GLU A 85 -15.43 -21.65 0.59
N PHE A 86 -14.62 -20.66 0.18
CA PHE A 86 -13.71 -19.96 1.07
C PHE A 86 -14.46 -19.19 2.15
N GLU A 87 -15.52 -18.46 1.79
CA GLU A 87 -16.33 -17.72 2.76
C GLU A 87 -17.02 -18.65 3.78
N GLU A 88 -17.58 -19.77 3.34
CA GLU A 88 -18.19 -20.76 4.23
C GLU A 88 -17.16 -21.36 5.19
N PHE A 89 -15.96 -21.70 4.67
CA PHE A 89 -14.85 -22.16 5.49
C PHE A 89 -14.44 -21.12 6.54
N MET A 90 -14.29 -19.86 6.13
CA MET A 90 -13.83 -18.79 7.03
C MET A 90 -14.84 -18.42 8.12
N LYS A 91 -16.14 -18.58 7.86
CA LYS A 91 -17.24 -18.34 8.82
C LYS A 91 -17.36 -19.45 9.89
N LYS A 92 -16.85 -20.64 9.60
CA LYS A 92 -16.78 -21.76 10.54
C LYS A 92 -15.74 -21.54 11.63
#